data_AF-R7K666-F1
#
_entry.id   AF-R7K666-F1
#
_cell.length_a   1.000
_cell.length_b   1.000
_cell.length_c   1.000
_cell.angle_alpha   90.00
_cell.angle_beta   90.00
_cell.angle_gamma   90.00
#
_symmetry.space_group_name_H-M   'P 1'
#
loop_
_entity.id
_entity.type
_entity.pdbx_description
1 polymer ?
#
loop_
_entity_poly.entity_id
_entity_poly.type
_entity_poly.pdbx_seq_one_letter_code
_entity_poly.pdbx_strand_id
1 'polypeptide(L)'
;MKKFFKTLLPTLAAILILCFCLVGCRSDFTVKFQTDGGTPVASQKVANGEKAEKPAQPEKTGFEFGGWFTEPSCAQGTEYDFSLPVESDLVLYAKWTDKSDVDFFTITVVNGTGGGSYAYGSSVTLAAAAPSGKTFVKWTKDGKDFSTNREITVEVTANAIYEAVFSDSQYTLTYMLDGTVFQTQTYIFNQQIEAPRPDDTEDYRFVEWKDLPDVMPAQDITVVAEIVRLRAFVTVFGAEGTGRYDVGQELTLTATVPTGFEFGGWIVDGVTVETGASYTFKVQDDVEVYADIKDVNSTDYFIYDADTLSAKPDAAFPQKIILPSSYDGIYITKIASGGFKNQTEIVQVVLPDTVKEIGGSAFDGCNKLQKSISKTSGF
;
A
#
# COMPACT_ATOMS: atom_id res chain seq x y z
N MET A 1 -58.88 12.35 -92.78
CA MET A 1 -58.39 11.40 -93.81
C MET A 1 -57.12 10.75 -93.27
N LYS A 2 -57.13 9.41 -93.09
CA LYS A 2 -56.00 8.47 -92.93
C LYS A 2 -55.00 8.70 -91.77
N LYS A 3 -54.48 7.69 -91.07
CA LYS A 3 -54.74 6.26 -90.80
C LYS A 3 -53.48 5.84 -90.00
N PHE A 4 -53.65 5.11 -88.89
CA PHE A 4 -52.79 4.00 -88.41
C PHE A 4 -51.27 4.23 -88.24
N PHE A 5 -50.55 3.63 -87.29
CA PHE A 5 -50.44 2.19 -87.08
C PHE A 5 -49.72 1.89 -85.74
N LYS A 6 -50.22 0.85 -85.08
CA LYS A 6 -49.66 0.16 -83.90
C LYS A 6 -48.18 -0.18 -84.08
N THR A 7 -47.44 -0.29 -82.98
CA THR A 7 -46.90 -1.59 -82.54
C THR A 7 -46.36 -1.53 -81.10
N LEU A 8 -46.98 -2.37 -80.25
CA LEU A 8 -46.50 -2.85 -78.96
C LEU A 8 -45.25 -3.75 -79.14
N LEU A 9 -44.36 -3.80 -78.13
CA LEU A 9 -44.04 -5.00 -77.32
C LEU A 9 -43.18 -4.57 -76.09
N PRO A 10 -43.10 -5.38 -75.01
CA PRO A 10 -43.21 -4.89 -73.62
C PRO A 10 -42.04 -5.35 -72.71
N THR A 11 -42.02 -4.89 -71.45
CA THR A 11 -41.59 -5.59 -70.20
C THR A 11 -41.51 -4.54 -69.09
N LEU A 12 -42.49 -4.42 -68.18
CA LEU A 12 -42.54 -5.07 -66.84
C LEU A 12 -41.15 -5.24 -66.21
N ALA A 13 -40.79 -4.63 -65.08
CA ALA A 13 -41.55 -4.55 -63.84
C ALA A 13 -41.27 -3.27 -63.03
N ALA A 14 -42.33 -2.78 -62.38
CA ALA A 14 -42.34 -1.78 -61.33
C ALA A 14 -42.21 -2.44 -59.94
N ILE A 15 -41.71 -1.69 -58.95
CA ILE A 15 -42.15 -1.62 -57.54
C ILE A 15 -41.55 -0.30 -57.00
N LEU A 16 -42.36 0.77 -56.90
CA LEU A 16 -42.94 1.34 -55.65
C LEU A 16 -41.86 2.08 -54.81
N ILE A 17 -41.86 3.42 -54.70
CA ILE A 17 -42.77 4.20 -53.84
C ILE A 17 -42.86 5.65 -54.37
N LEU A 18 -44.10 6.13 -54.43
CA LEU A 18 -44.50 7.50 -54.73
C LEU A 18 -44.23 8.38 -53.49
N CYS A 19 -43.35 9.38 -53.60
CA CYS A 19 -43.47 10.59 -52.82
C CYS A 19 -43.36 11.78 -53.79
N PHE A 20 -44.52 12.35 -54.06
CA PHE A 20 -44.72 13.57 -54.83
C PHE A 20 -44.27 14.74 -53.95
N CYS A 21 -43.28 15.52 -54.35
CA CYS A 21 -43.24 16.96 -54.08
C CYS A 21 -42.12 17.66 -54.84
N LEU A 22 -42.55 18.48 -55.80
CA LEU A 22 -41.91 19.72 -56.26
C LEU A 22 -40.44 19.62 -56.69
N VAL A 23 -40.25 19.36 -57.99
CA VAL A 23 -39.17 20.02 -58.74
C VAL A 23 -39.48 21.52 -58.75
N GLY A 24 -39.25 22.18 -57.61
CA GLY A 24 -38.95 23.60 -57.59
C GLY A 24 -37.53 23.74 -58.10
N CYS A 25 -37.30 24.61 -59.08
CA CYS A 25 -35.97 25.07 -59.42
C CYS A 25 -35.35 25.66 -58.13
N ARG A 26 -34.59 24.87 -57.37
CA ARG A 26 -33.92 25.33 -56.15
C ARG A 26 -32.73 26.14 -56.65
N SER A 27 -32.83 27.46 -56.58
CA SER A 27 -31.70 28.33 -56.85
C SER A 27 -30.66 28.09 -55.77
N ASP A 28 -29.47 27.61 -56.16
CA ASP A 28 -28.32 27.58 -55.27
C ASP A 28 -27.78 28.99 -55.10
N PHE A 29 -27.47 29.37 -53.87
CA PHE A 29 -26.74 30.58 -53.56
C PHE A 29 -25.25 30.28 -53.40
N THR A 30 -24.42 31.26 -53.73
CA THR A 30 -22.97 31.16 -53.61
C THR A 30 -22.51 31.87 -52.35
N VAL A 31 -21.75 31.17 -51.50
CA VAL A 31 -21.03 31.77 -50.37
C VAL A 31 -19.55 31.87 -50.76
N LYS A 32 -19.07 33.09 -50.97
CA LYS A 32 -17.68 33.38 -51.32
C LYS A 32 -16.90 33.81 -50.09
N PHE A 33 -15.71 33.26 -49.90
CA PHE A 33 -14.81 33.60 -48.80
C PHE A 33 -13.68 34.49 -49.32
N GLN A 34 -13.65 35.75 -48.86
CA GLN A 34 -12.61 36.72 -49.16
C GLN A 34 -11.64 36.75 -47.99
N THR A 35 -10.46 36.16 -48.18
CA THR A 35 -9.46 35.96 -47.11
C THR A 35 -8.57 37.18 -46.90
N ASP A 36 -8.66 38.19 -47.76
CA ASP A 36 -7.90 39.44 -47.70
C ASP A 36 -6.40 39.23 -47.42
N GLY A 37 -5.76 38.45 -48.28
CA GLY A 37 -4.33 38.12 -48.18
C GLY A 37 -3.99 36.90 -47.31
N GLY A 38 -4.96 36.25 -46.68
CA GLY A 38 -4.80 34.93 -46.05
C GLY A 38 -4.90 33.77 -47.05
N THR A 39 -4.59 32.55 -46.59
CA THR A 39 -4.68 31.31 -47.40
C THR A 39 -6.05 31.17 -48.06
N PRO A 40 -6.14 30.84 -49.36
CA PRO A 40 -7.41 30.79 -50.08
C PRO A 40 -8.40 29.78 -49.50
N VAL A 41 -9.68 30.17 -49.46
CA VAL A 41 -10.80 29.30 -49.05
C VAL A 41 -11.78 29.15 -50.22
N ALA A 42 -12.13 27.91 -50.58
CA ALA A 42 -13.02 27.63 -51.70
C ALA A 42 -14.45 28.11 -51.42
N SER A 43 -15.12 28.67 -52.44
CA SER A 43 -16.53 29.06 -52.34
C SER A 43 -17.45 27.86 -52.26
N GLN A 44 -18.57 28.01 -51.56
CA GLN A 44 -19.60 26.99 -51.44
C GLN A 44 -20.83 27.33 -52.30
N LYS A 45 -21.52 26.29 -52.78
CA LYS A 45 -22.86 26.39 -53.34
C LYS A 45 -23.84 25.79 -52.32
N VAL A 46 -24.77 26.60 -51.85
CA VAL A 46 -25.69 26.27 -50.76
C VAL A 46 -27.11 26.44 -51.29
N ALA A 47 -27.92 25.39 -51.22
CA ALA A 47 -29.29 25.44 -51.70
C ALA A 47 -30.13 26.38 -50.82
N ASN A 48 -31.09 27.12 -51.41
CA ASN A 48 -31.92 28.09 -50.67
C ASN A 48 -32.52 27.48 -49.39
N GLY A 49 -32.25 28.12 -48.24
CA GLY A 49 -32.71 27.72 -46.91
C GLY A 49 -31.80 26.72 -46.17
N GLU A 50 -30.75 26.20 -46.81
CA GLU A 50 -29.70 25.39 -46.14
C GLU A 50 -28.63 26.29 -45.52
N LYS A 51 -27.78 25.71 -44.67
CA LYS A 51 -26.68 26.41 -43.99
C LYS A 51 -25.36 26.24 -44.75
N ALA A 52 -24.50 27.25 -44.66
CA ALA A 52 -23.11 27.12 -45.14
C ALA A 52 -22.28 26.26 -44.17
N GLU A 53 -21.33 25.49 -44.68
CA GLU A 53 -20.36 24.78 -43.85
C GLU A 53 -19.28 25.75 -43.38
N LYS A 54 -18.92 25.74 -42.09
CA LYS A 54 -17.82 26.58 -41.59
C LYS A 54 -16.49 26.05 -42.15
N PRO A 55 -15.73 26.86 -42.92
CA PRO A 55 -14.49 26.39 -43.52
C PRO A 55 -13.38 26.24 -42.46
N ALA A 56 -12.30 25.54 -42.82
CA ALA A 56 -11.05 25.62 -42.07
C ALA A 56 -10.58 27.08 -41.98
N GLN A 57 -10.01 27.45 -40.83
CA GLN A 57 -9.51 28.80 -40.58
C GLN A 57 -8.40 29.15 -41.58
N PRO A 58 -8.50 30.27 -42.30
CA PRO A 58 -7.40 30.73 -43.14
C PRO A 58 -6.24 31.24 -42.28
N GLU A 59 -5.03 31.21 -42.84
CA GLU A 59 -3.81 31.71 -42.20
C GLU A 59 -3.27 32.94 -42.94
N LYS A 60 -2.83 33.98 -42.22
CA LYS A 60 -2.17 35.17 -42.78
C LYS A 60 -0.93 35.49 -41.93
N THR A 61 0.26 35.46 -42.54
CA THR A 61 1.53 35.70 -41.82
C THR A 61 1.50 37.07 -41.14
N GLY A 62 1.77 37.10 -39.83
CA GLY A 62 1.77 38.35 -39.05
C GLY A 62 0.41 38.77 -38.49
N PHE A 63 -0.66 38.00 -38.72
CA PHE A 63 -2.02 38.33 -38.25
C PHE A 63 -2.68 37.13 -37.56
N GLU A 64 -3.67 37.41 -36.71
CA GLU A 64 -4.58 36.43 -36.11
C GLU A 64 -5.97 36.55 -36.76
N PHE A 65 -6.60 35.41 -37.09
CA PHE A 65 -7.92 35.37 -37.72
C PHE A 65 -9.02 35.62 -36.67
N GLY A 66 -9.75 36.72 -36.84
CA GLY A 66 -10.79 37.19 -35.91
C GLY A 66 -12.22 36.82 -36.30
N GLY A 67 -12.44 35.96 -37.30
CA GLY A 67 -13.77 35.50 -37.73
C GLY A 67 -14.17 35.91 -39.15
N TRP A 68 -15.34 35.46 -39.59
CA TRP A 68 -15.93 35.78 -40.91
C TRP A 68 -17.02 36.84 -40.74
N PHE A 69 -16.97 37.92 -41.51
CA PHE A 69 -17.89 39.05 -41.40
C PHE A 69 -18.60 39.31 -42.73
N THR A 70 -19.82 39.84 -42.68
CA THR A 70 -20.62 40.11 -43.88
C THR A 70 -20.24 41.39 -44.63
N GLU A 71 -19.30 42.19 -44.10
CA GLU A 71 -18.92 43.48 -44.67
C GLU A 71 -17.40 43.61 -44.89
N PRO A 72 -16.96 44.26 -46.00
CA PRO A 72 -15.53 44.37 -46.35
C PRO A 72 -14.65 45.05 -45.32
N SER A 73 -15.16 46.04 -44.57
CA SER A 73 -14.35 46.86 -43.65
C SER A 73 -14.16 46.24 -42.28
N CYS A 74 -14.92 45.18 -41.94
CA CYS A 74 -14.95 44.49 -40.63
C CYS A 74 -15.16 45.38 -39.38
N ALA A 75 -15.15 46.71 -39.51
CA ALA A 75 -15.17 47.69 -38.44
C ALA A 75 -16.59 47.99 -37.92
N GLN A 76 -17.61 47.71 -38.74
CA GLN A 76 -19.04 47.88 -38.42
C GLN A 76 -19.86 46.62 -38.77
N GLY A 77 -19.21 45.58 -39.31
CA GLY A 77 -19.87 44.35 -39.74
C GLY A 77 -20.24 43.43 -38.58
N THR A 78 -21.31 42.66 -38.76
CA THR A 78 -21.71 41.59 -37.84
C THR A 78 -20.92 40.32 -38.19
N GLU A 79 -20.43 39.60 -37.17
CA GLU A 79 -19.80 38.29 -37.38
C GLU A 79 -20.87 37.31 -37.91
N TYR A 80 -20.53 36.57 -38.96
CA TYR A 80 -21.45 35.65 -39.60
C TYR A 80 -21.62 34.37 -38.79
N ASP A 81 -22.86 34.08 -38.39
CA ASP A 81 -23.23 32.84 -37.73
C ASP A 81 -23.58 31.75 -38.77
N PHE A 82 -22.71 30.75 -38.89
CA PHE A 82 -22.89 29.59 -39.78
C PHE A 82 -24.08 28.70 -39.37
N SER A 83 -24.75 28.98 -38.24
CA SER A 83 -25.99 28.32 -37.85
C SER A 83 -27.22 28.86 -38.59
N LEU A 84 -27.12 30.01 -39.25
CA LEU A 84 -28.22 30.65 -39.99
C LEU A 84 -28.37 30.11 -41.43
N PRO A 85 -29.61 30.06 -41.96
CA PRO A 85 -29.84 29.66 -43.35
C PRO A 85 -29.28 30.70 -44.33
N VAL A 86 -28.85 30.22 -45.50
CA VAL A 86 -28.42 31.05 -46.63
C VAL A 86 -29.63 31.31 -47.52
N GLU A 87 -30.04 32.58 -47.59
CA GLU A 87 -31.24 33.03 -48.32
C GLU A 87 -30.90 33.91 -49.54
N SER A 88 -29.63 34.23 -49.75
CA SER A 88 -29.11 34.95 -50.93
C SER A 88 -27.61 34.70 -51.11
N ASP A 89 -27.03 35.15 -52.22
CA ASP A 89 -25.57 35.12 -52.42
C ASP A 89 -24.85 35.97 -51.36
N LEU A 90 -23.79 35.42 -50.76
CA LEU A 90 -23.04 36.07 -49.68
C LEU A 90 -21.56 36.14 -50.01
N VAL A 91 -20.92 37.23 -49.58
CA VAL A 91 -19.47 37.35 -49.53
C VAL A 91 -19.08 37.56 -48.07
N LEU A 92 -18.28 36.64 -47.54
CA LEU A 92 -17.77 36.67 -46.18
C LEU A 92 -16.31 37.10 -46.21
N TYR A 93 -15.97 38.09 -45.39
CA TYR A 93 -14.64 38.71 -45.31
C TYR A 93 -13.95 38.25 -44.03
N ALA A 94 -12.70 37.79 -44.16
CA ALA A 94 -11.88 37.43 -43.02
C ALA A 94 -11.45 38.67 -42.25
N LYS A 95 -11.73 38.72 -40.95
CA LYS A 95 -11.18 39.75 -40.06
C LYS A 95 -9.79 39.32 -39.59
N TRP A 96 -8.86 40.27 -39.58
CA TRP A 96 -7.49 40.04 -39.14
C TRP A 96 -7.13 41.04 -38.03
N THR A 97 -6.46 40.56 -37.00
CA THR A 97 -5.80 41.40 -35.98
C THR A 97 -4.29 41.33 -36.21
N ASP A 98 -3.61 42.46 -36.34
CA ASP A 98 -2.16 42.53 -36.47
C ASP A 98 -1.48 41.92 -35.23
N LYS A 99 -0.55 40.97 -35.41
CA LYS A 99 0.23 40.42 -34.30
C LYS A 99 1.15 41.46 -33.66
N SER A 100 1.43 42.58 -34.32
CA SER A 100 2.20 43.69 -33.76
C SER A 100 1.40 44.55 -32.76
N ASP A 101 0.07 44.45 -32.77
CA ASP A 101 -0.82 45.12 -31.82
C ASP A 101 -1.15 44.25 -30.59
N VAL A 102 -0.52 43.08 -30.48
CA VAL A 102 -0.64 42.21 -29.32
C VAL A 102 0.52 42.50 -28.38
N ASP A 103 0.22 43.03 -27.19
CA ASP A 103 1.23 43.21 -26.15
C ASP A 103 1.79 41.84 -25.73
N PHE A 104 3.12 41.71 -25.82
CA PHE A 104 3.82 40.54 -25.30
C PHE A 104 4.39 40.85 -23.93
N PHE A 105 4.18 39.91 -23.01
CA PHE A 105 4.78 39.95 -21.68
C PHE A 105 5.74 38.78 -21.49
N THR A 106 6.78 39.04 -20.71
CA THR A 106 7.80 38.04 -20.36
C THR A 106 7.47 37.43 -19.01
N ILE A 107 7.32 36.11 -19.00
CA ILE A 107 7.25 35.30 -17.79
C ILE A 107 8.65 34.73 -17.54
N THR A 108 9.26 35.17 -16.44
CA THR A 108 10.53 34.61 -15.97
C THR A 108 10.24 33.51 -14.97
N VAL A 109 10.84 32.33 -15.16
CA VAL A 109 10.70 31.20 -14.23
C VAL A 109 12.06 30.85 -13.64
N VAL A 110 12.16 30.86 -12.31
CA VAL A 110 13.35 30.45 -11.56
C VAL A 110 13.10 29.07 -10.95
N ASN A 111 14.03 28.13 -11.16
CA ASN A 111 13.97 26.72 -10.71
C ASN A 111 12.73 25.94 -11.22
N GLY A 112 12.26 26.24 -12.43
CA GLY A 112 11.13 25.56 -13.05
C GLY A 112 11.10 25.71 -14.57
N THR A 113 9.99 25.31 -15.18
CA THR A 113 9.74 25.39 -16.63
C THR A 113 8.52 26.25 -16.95
N GLY A 114 8.33 26.60 -18.22
CA GLY A 114 7.19 27.41 -18.69
C GLY A 114 7.46 28.92 -18.77
N GLY A 115 8.72 29.35 -18.62
CA GLY A 115 9.12 30.72 -18.88
C GLY A 115 9.22 31.04 -20.38
N GLY A 116 9.03 32.31 -20.74
CA GLY A 116 9.03 32.74 -22.14
C GLY A 116 8.34 34.09 -22.36
N SER A 117 8.22 34.46 -23.63
CA SER A 117 7.44 35.62 -24.06
C SER A 117 6.11 35.16 -24.63
N TYR A 118 5.01 35.73 -24.12
CA TYR A 118 3.64 35.31 -24.44
C TYR A 118 2.76 36.51 -24.70
N ALA A 119 1.77 36.35 -25.58
CA ALA A 119 0.75 37.35 -25.84
C ALA A 119 -0.11 37.61 -24.59
N TYR A 120 -0.59 38.84 -24.41
CA TYR A 120 -1.59 39.17 -23.40
C TYR A 120 -2.80 38.22 -23.44
N GLY A 121 -3.25 37.76 -22.28
CA GLY A 121 -4.36 36.82 -22.11
C GLY A 121 -3.99 35.35 -22.37
N SER A 122 -2.74 35.05 -22.77
CA SER A 122 -2.30 33.66 -22.94
C SER A 122 -2.37 32.89 -21.62
N SER A 123 -2.72 31.62 -21.70
CA SER A 123 -2.68 30.70 -20.56
C SER A 123 -1.44 29.80 -20.67
N VAL A 124 -0.58 29.82 -19.65
CA VAL A 124 0.72 29.13 -19.65
C VAL A 124 0.85 28.24 -18.42
N THR A 125 1.30 27.00 -18.62
CA THR A 125 1.58 26.06 -17.52
C THR A 125 3.04 26.17 -17.08
N LEU A 126 3.24 26.39 -15.79
CA LEU A 126 4.55 26.42 -15.13
C LEU A 126 4.69 25.18 -14.24
N ALA A 127 5.83 24.51 -14.31
CA ALA A 127 6.11 23.32 -13.49
C ALA A 127 7.42 23.46 -12.72
N ALA A 128 7.39 23.13 -11.42
CA ALA A 128 8.56 23.24 -10.57
C ALA A 128 9.54 22.09 -10.84
N ALA A 129 10.79 22.42 -11.15
CA ALA A 129 11.85 21.47 -11.45
C ALA A 129 12.71 21.27 -10.20
N ALA A 130 12.28 20.36 -9.32
CA ALA A 130 13.00 20.05 -8.09
C ALA A 130 14.42 19.52 -8.38
N PRO A 131 15.47 20.18 -7.86
CA PRO A 131 16.80 19.59 -7.82
C PRO A 131 16.79 18.28 -7.02
N SER A 132 17.75 17.38 -7.30
CA SER A 132 17.91 16.16 -6.51
C SER A 132 18.09 16.50 -5.02
N GLY A 133 17.40 15.77 -4.15
CA GLY A 133 17.44 15.99 -2.70
C GLY A 133 16.57 17.14 -2.18
N LYS A 134 15.84 17.85 -3.04
CA LYS A 134 14.98 18.96 -2.65
C LYS A 134 13.50 18.64 -2.86
N THR A 135 12.65 19.12 -1.95
CA THR A 135 11.19 19.03 -2.03
C THR A 135 10.61 20.40 -2.38
N PHE A 136 9.65 20.42 -3.32
CA PHE A 136 8.95 21.65 -3.67
C PHE A 136 8.11 22.14 -2.49
N VAL A 137 8.25 23.42 -2.15
CA VAL A 137 7.50 24.06 -1.06
C VAL A 137 6.35 24.88 -1.65
N LYS A 138 6.69 25.82 -2.55
CA LYS A 138 5.73 26.78 -3.11
C LYS A 138 6.31 27.52 -4.32
N TRP A 139 5.43 28.15 -5.06
CA TRP A 139 5.73 29.23 -5.98
C TRP A 139 5.61 30.58 -5.27
N THR A 140 6.55 31.47 -5.54
CA THR A 140 6.37 32.92 -5.35
C THR A 140 6.12 33.59 -6.70
N LYS A 141 5.36 34.70 -6.70
CA LYS A 141 5.19 35.62 -7.81
C LYS A 141 5.70 36.99 -7.36
N ASP A 142 6.69 37.52 -8.05
CA ASP A 142 7.32 38.82 -7.75
C ASP A 142 7.72 38.95 -6.27
N GLY A 143 8.28 37.87 -5.72
CA GLY A 143 8.74 37.79 -4.34
C GLY A 143 7.65 37.54 -3.28
N LYS A 144 6.38 37.37 -3.68
CA LYS A 144 5.27 37.07 -2.75
C LYS A 144 4.74 35.67 -2.95
N ASP A 145 4.30 35.02 -1.87
CA ASP A 145 3.70 33.69 -1.93
C ASP A 145 2.52 33.66 -2.90
N PHE A 146 2.50 32.66 -3.80
CA PHE A 146 1.52 32.56 -4.86
C PHE A 146 0.74 31.25 -4.84
N SER A 147 1.42 30.09 -4.79
CA SER A 147 0.76 28.78 -4.87
C SER A 147 1.61 27.68 -4.25
N THR A 148 0.97 26.65 -3.70
CA THR A 148 1.62 25.42 -3.20
C THR A 148 1.44 24.24 -4.16
N ASN A 149 0.78 24.43 -5.30
CA ASN A 149 0.70 23.40 -6.33
C ASN A 149 2.00 23.37 -7.13
N ARG A 150 2.56 22.16 -7.31
CA ARG A 150 3.83 21.96 -8.03
C ARG A 150 3.74 22.37 -9.51
N GLU A 151 2.57 22.19 -10.11
CA GLU A 151 2.22 22.64 -11.45
C GLU A 151 1.08 23.66 -11.35
N ILE A 152 1.24 24.80 -12.02
CA ILE A 152 0.27 25.90 -12.03
C ILE A 152 0.01 26.37 -13.45
N THR A 153 -1.21 26.83 -13.72
CA THR A 153 -1.55 27.51 -14.98
C THR A 153 -1.84 28.97 -14.67
N VAL A 154 -1.18 29.88 -15.39
CA VAL A 154 -1.28 31.32 -15.19
C VAL A 154 -1.70 32.03 -16.47
N GLU A 155 -2.58 33.03 -16.32
CA GLU A 155 -2.91 33.95 -17.39
C GLU A 155 -1.88 35.09 -17.45
N VAL A 156 -1.39 35.38 -18.65
CA VAL A 156 -0.34 36.36 -18.89
C VAL A 156 -0.97 37.74 -19.07
N THR A 157 -0.89 38.59 -18.04
CA THR A 157 -1.44 39.96 -18.08
C THR A 157 -0.39 41.05 -17.91
N ALA A 158 0.82 40.68 -17.46
CA ALA A 158 1.96 41.57 -17.27
C ALA A 158 3.26 40.75 -17.19
N ASN A 159 4.41 41.42 -17.26
CA ASN A 159 5.69 40.81 -16.91
C ASN A 159 5.65 40.34 -15.45
N ALA A 160 6.12 39.12 -15.19
CA ALA A 160 6.16 38.58 -13.84
C ALA A 160 7.31 37.60 -13.67
N ILE A 161 7.81 37.49 -12.44
CA ILE A 161 8.81 36.51 -12.04
C ILE A 161 8.14 35.47 -11.15
N TYR A 162 8.17 34.22 -11.57
CA TYR A 162 7.73 33.08 -10.78
C TYR A 162 8.96 32.29 -10.31
N GLU A 163 9.10 32.08 -9.01
CA GLU A 163 10.21 31.31 -8.44
C GLU A 163 9.68 30.10 -7.68
N ALA A 164 10.15 28.91 -8.06
CA ALA A 164 9.89 27.69 -7.32
C ALA A 164 10.86 27.62 -6.14
N VAL A 165 10.28 27.59 -4.94
CA VAL A 165 10.99 27.50 -3.67
C VAL A 165 11.03 26.04 -3.24
N PHE A 166 12.21 25.59 -2.82
CA PHE A 166 12.44 24.22 -2.38
C PHE A 166 13.06 24.16 -0.98
N SER A 167 12.78 23.09 -0.26
CA SER A 167 13.43 22.72 1.01
C SER A 167 14.23 21.45 0.85
N ASP A 168 15.14 21.18 1.78
CA ASP A 168 15.81 19.88 1.85
C ASP A 168 14.81 18.75 2.13
N SER A 169 14.94 17.65 1.37
CA SER A 169 14.14 16.45 1.63
C SER A 169 14.60 15.83 2.94
N GLN A 170 13.64 15.41 3.77
CA GLN A 170 13.92 14.77 5.04
C GLN A 170 13.37 13.35 5.02
N TYR A 171 14.09 12.44 5.67
CA TYR A 171 13.76 11.03 5.76
C TYR A 171 13.95 10.53 7.18
N THR A 172 13.25 9.47 7.53
CA THR A 172 13.28 8.87 8.87
C THR A 172 14.16 7.62 8.88
N LEU A 173 15.08 7.58 9.82
CA LEU A 173 15.86 6.40 10.17
C LEU A 173 15.35 5.83 11.50
N THR A 174 14.93 4.56 11.47
CA THR A 174 14.47 3.82 12.64
C THR A 174 15.53 2.83 13.10
N TYR A 175 15.89 2.89 14.37
CA TYR A 175 16.85 2.02 15.02
C TYR A 175 16.12 0.95 15.82
N MET A 176 16.27 -0.32 15.45
CA MET A 176 15.62 -1.47 16.10
C MET A 176 16.59 -2.24 16.98
N LEU A 177 16.30 -2.32 18.28
CA LEU A 177 17.09 -3.08 19.25
C LEU A 177 16.24 -4.24 19.77
N ASP A 178 16.74 -5.45 19.56
CA ASP A 178 16.12 -6.68 20.07
C ASP A 178 14.62 -6.81 19.74
N GLY A 179 14.27 -6.55 18.47
CA GLY A 179 12.88 -6.61 17.98
C GLY A 179 11.99 -5.43 18.36
N THR A 180 12.50 -4.45 19.11
CA THR A 180 11.76 -3.25 19.53
C THR A 180 12.37 -1.96 18.95
N VAL A 181 11.57 -0.91 18.81
CA VAL A 181 12.08 0.40 18.38
C VAL A 181 12.88 1.00 19.54
N PHE A 182 14.18 1.17 19.35
CA PHE A 182 15.05 1.88 20.29
C PHE A 182 14.89 3.39 20.15
N GLN A 183 14.98 3.88 18.91
CA GLN A 183 14.89 5.30 18.60
C GLN A 183 14.47 5.52 17.15
N THR A 184 13.86 6.67 16.87
CA THR A 184 13.66 7.21 15.52
C THR A 184 14.32 8.58 15.42
N GLN A 185 14.91 8.86 14.26
CA GLN A 185 15.51 10.17 13.98
C GLN A 185 15.28 10.58 12.54
N THR A 186 15.06 11.88 12.33
CA THR A 186 14.89 12.48 11.00
C THR A 186 16.18 13.15 10.58
N TYR A 187 16.60 12.89 9.34
CA TYR A 187 17.78 13.48 8.73
C TYR A 187 17.42 14.12 7.40
N ILE A 188 18.16 15.16 7.03
CA ILE A 188 18.13 15.71 5.68
C ILE A 188 18.83 14.72 4.71
N PHE A 189 18.36 14.63 3.47
CA PHE A 189 19.02 13.87 2.41
C PHE A 189 20.53 14.18 2.33
N ASN A 190 21.35 13.12 2.22
CA ASN A 190 22.83 13.19 2.24
C ASN A 190 23.46 13.77 3.52
N GLN A 191 22.67 14.05 4.57
CA GLN A 191 23.24 14.39 5.87
C GLN A 191 24.00 13.18 6.41
N GLN A 192 25.22 13.42 6.93
CA GLN A 192 25.99 12.40 7.63
C GLN A 192 25.22 11.89 8.85
N ILE A 193 25.15 10.57 8.99
CA ILE A 193 24.42 9.95 10.09
C ILE A 193 25.35 9.83 11.30
N GLU A 194 24.93 10.46 12.39
CA GLU A 194 25.49 10.23 13.73
C GLU A 194 24.54 9.28 14.45
N ALA A 195 24.87 7.99 14.45
CA ALA A 195 24.01 6.98 15.02
C ALA A 195 24.14 6.93 16.56
N PRO A 196 23.01 6.84 17.28
CA PRO A 196 23.03 6.65 18.72
C PRO A 196 23.58 5.26 19.05
N ARG A 197 24.37 5.15 20.11
CA ARG A 197 24.84 3.86 20.63
C ARG A 197 24.05 3.51 21.89
N PRO A 198 23.28 2.41 21.92
CA PRO A 198 22.67 1.90 23.15
C PRO A 198 23.73 1.57 24.20
N ASP A 199 23.37 1.68 25.48
CA ASP A 199 24.21 1.21 26.57
C ASP A 199 24.24 -0.33 26.59
N ASP A 200 25.39 -0.89 26.97
CA ASP A 200 25.49 -2.32 27.20
C ASP A 200 24.73 -2.68 28.48
N THR A 201 24.19 -3.89 28.50
CA THR A 201 23.46 -4.41 29.67
C THR A 201 24.13 -5.68 30.17
N GLU A 202 23.64 -6.23 31.28
CA GLU A 202 24.08 -7.56 31.74
C GLU A 202 23.65 -8.69 30.80
N ASP A 203 22.65 -8.45 29.94
CA ASP A 203 22.10 -9.47 29.05
C ASP A 203 22.72 -9.44 27.65
N TYR A 204 23.21 -8.28 27.21
CA TYR A 204 23.79 -8.11 25.88
C TYR A 204 24.82 -6.98 25.83
N ARG A 205 25.71 -7.09 24.85
CA ARG A 205 26.61 -6.01 24.41
C ARG A 205 26.24 -5.59 23.00
N PHE A 206 26.09 -4.28 22.77
CA PHE A 206 25.87 -3.73 21.44
C PHE A 206 27.16 -3.80 20.61
N VAL A 207 27.04 -4.25 19.36
CA VAL A 207 28.16 -4.31 18.40
C VAL A 207 28.06 -3.12 17.45
N GLU A 208 27.04 -3.12 16.60
CA GLU A 208 26.83 -2.10 15.58
C GLU A 208 25.38 -2.06 15.09
N TRP A 209 25.06 -1.07 14.26
CA TRP A 209 23.83 -1.06 13.49
C TRP A 209 24.09 -1.72 12.14
N LYS A 210 23.44 -2.85 11.89
CA LYS A 210 23.63 -3.59 10.64
C LYS A 210 23.14 -2.79 9.44
N ASP A 211 23.95 -2.76 8.39
CA ASP A 211 23.67 -2.09 7.10
C ASP A 211 23.36 -0.57 7.24
N LEU A 212 23.88 0.08 8.28
CA LEU A 212 23.74 1.51 8.48
C LEU A 212 24.55 2.29 7.42
N PRO A 213 23.92 3.14 6.59
CA PRO A 213 24.65 3.98 5.65
C PRO A 213 25.37 5.15 6.33
N ASP A 214 26.47 5.65 5.74
CA ASP A 214 27.21 6.81 6.23
C ASP A 214 26.41 8.12 6.16
N VAL A 215 25.52 8.22 5.16
CA VAL A 215 24.66 9.39 4.92
C VAL A 215 23.21 8.96 4.69
N MET A 216 22.27 9.85 4.99
CA MET A 216 20.85 9.54 4.84
C MET A 216 20.45 9.37 3.37
N PRO A 217 19.92 8.20 2.96
CA PRO A 217 19.46 7.97 1.59
C PRO A 217 18.15 8.71 1.30
N ALA A 218 17.73 8.69 0.03
CA ALA A 218 16.49 9.32 -0.42
C ALA A 218 15.21 8.52 -0.07
N GLN A 219 15.20 7.85 1.07
CA GLN A 219 14.07 7.05 1.54
C GLN A 219 14.16 6.83 3.06
N ASP A 220 13.01 6.54 3.67
CA ASP A 220 12.98 6.06 5.05
C ASP A 220 13.64 4.68 5.13
N ILE A 221 14.40 4.45 6.20
CA ILE A 221 15.11 3.18 6.42
C ILE A 221 14.98 2.73 7.87
N THR A 222 15.14 1.43 8.05
CA THR A 222 15.20 0.78 9.36
C THR A 222 16.47 -0.05 9.43
N VAL A 223 17.25 0.15 10.48
CA VAL A 223 18.44 -0.65 10.77
C VAL A 223 18.21 -1.43 12.05
N VAL A 224 18.82 -2.61 12.14
CA VAL A 224 18.70 -3.50 13.30
C VAL A 224 20.05 -3.57 13.99
N ALA A 225 20.04 -3.53 15.32
CA ALA A 225 21.24 -3.70 16.12
C ALA A 225 21.78 -5.12 15.96
N GLU A 226 23.07 -5.23 15.69
CA GLU A 226 23.83 -6.45 15.95
C GLU A 226 24.30 -6.42 17.40
N ILE A 227 24.00 -7.49 18.14
CA ILE A 227 24.29 -7.62 19.56
C ILE A 227 24.97 -8.96 19.83
N VAL A 228 25.81 -9.00 20.87
CA VAL A 228 26.31 -10.23 21.47
C VAL A 228 25.50 -10.49 22.73
N ARG A 229 24.80 -11.64 22.79
CA ARG A 229 24.14 -12.09 24.02
C ARG A 229 25.20 -12.48 25.04
N LEU A 230 25.06 -11.97 26.25
CA LEU A 230 25.93 -12.26 27.38
C LEU A 230 25.27 -13.23 28.37
N ARG A 231 23.93 -13.22 28.45
CA ARG A 231 23.15 -14.13 29.26
C ARG A 231 21.98 -14.70 28.49
N ALA A 232 21.59 -15.91 28.89
CA ALA A 232 20.42 -16.61 28.37
C ALA A 232 19.58 -17.15 29.54
N PHE A 233 18.28 -17.28 29.30
CA PHE A 233 17.31 -17.80 30.26
C PHE A 233 17.09 -19.30 30.04
N VAL A 234 17.48 -20.11 31.03
CA VAL A 234 17.17 -21.54 31.06
C VAL A 234 15.89 -21.72 31.87
N THR A 235 14.85 -22.25 31.25
CA THR A 235 13.60 -22.61 31.94
C THR A 235 13.58 -24.11 32.17
N VAL A 236 13.55 -24.56 33.42
CA VAL A 236 13.54 -25.97 33.79
C VAL A 236 12.18 -26.37 34.34
N PHE A 237 11.61 -27.45 33.81
CA PHE A 237 10.35 -28.03 34.25
C PHE A 237 10.60 -29.39 34.91
N GLY A 238 9.98 -29.64 36.07
CA GLY A 238 10.08 -30.92 36.79
C GLY A 238 11.40 -31.11 37.58
N ALA A 239 12.26 -30.11 37.61
CA ALA A 239 13.47 -30.08 38.42
C ALA A 239 13.86 -28.62 38.77
N GLU A 240 14.88 -28.44 39.61
CA GLU A 240 15.47 -27.13 39.90
C GLU A 240 16.46 -26.72 38.80
N GLY A 241 16.76 -25.41 38.71
CA GLY A 241 17.73 -24.86 37.77
C GLY A 241 17.17 -23.85 36.76
N THR A 242 15.95 -23.36 36.95
CA THR A 242 15.44 -22.21 36.19
C THR A 242 16.18 -20.93 36.57
N GLY A 243 16.67 -20.18 35.59
CA GLY A 243 17.37 -18.92 35.85
C GLY A 243 18.05 -18.31 34.65
N ARG A 244 18.71 -17.16 34.88
CA ARG A 244 19.62 -16.55 33.90
C ARG A 244 21.06 -17.00 34.15
N TYR A 245 21.73 -17.38 33.07
CA TYR A 245 23.07 -17.92 33.09
C TYR A 245 23.93 -17.21 32.04
N ASP A 246 25.22 -17.11 32.29
CA ASP A 246 26.14 -16.49 31.33
C ASP A 246 26.29 -17.40 30.10
N VAL A 247 26.28 -16.81 28.91
CA VAL A 247 26.51 -17.55 27.65
C VAL A 247 27.90 -18.18 27.69
N GLY A 248 27.97 -19.48 27.38
CA GLY A 248 29.16 -20.31 27.48
C GLY A 248 29.38 -20.96 28.85
N GLN A 249 28.60 -20.61 29.88
CA GLN A 249 28.64 -21.27 31.18
C GLN A 249 28.26 -22.75 31.05
N GLU A 250 29.02 -23.63 31.70
CA GLU A 250 28.61 -25.03 31.91
C GLU A 250 27.62 -25.08 33.07
N LEU A 251 26.39 -25.53 32.78
CA LEU A 251 25.31 -25.70 33.73
C LEU A 251 25.02 -27.18 33.90
N THR A 252 24.96 -27.65 35.15
CA THR A 252 24.53 -29.00 35.51
C THR A 252 23.18 -28.95 36.18
N LEU A 253 22.18 -29.57 35.56
CA LEU A 253 20.85 -29.77 36.12
C LEU A 253 20.76 -31.14 36.79
N THR A 254 20.05 -31.22 37.91
CA THR A 254 19.85 -32.49 38.64
C THR A 254 18.38 -32.69 38.99
N ALA A 255 17.85 -33.87 38.69
CA ALA A 255 16.48 -34.24 39.02
C ALA A 255 16.47 -35.07 40.31
N THR A 256 15.58 -34.72 41.24
CA THR A 256 15.29 -35.56 42.41
C THR A 256 14.14 -36.49 42.05
N VAL A 257 14.40 -37.80 42.03
CA VAL A 257 13.40 -38.82 41.66
C VAL A 257 12.72 -39.34 42.93
N PRO A 258 11.42 -39.10 43.15
CA PRO A 258 10.72 -39.63 44.32
C PRO A 258 10.60 -41.16 44.28
N THR A 259 10.45 -41.79 45.44
CA THR A 259 10.17 -43.24 45.53
C THR A 259 8.89 -43.59 44.77
N GLY A 260 8.95 -44.59 43.89
CA GLY A 260 7.83 -44.99 43.03
C GLY A 260 7.80 -44.29 41.66
N PHE A 261 8.82 -43.49 41.34
CA PHE A 261 8.98 -42.86 40.03
C PHE A 261 10.27 -43.34 39.36
N GLU A 262 10.29 -43.26 38.04
CA GLU A 262 11.48 -43.47 37.21
C GLU A 262 11.85 -42.18 36.48
N PHE A 263 13.15 -42.00 36.22
CA PHE A 263 13.65 -40.89 35.41
C PHE A 263 13.81 -41.36 33.97
N GLY A 264 13.02 -40.79 33.07
CA GLY A 264 13.04 -41.08 31.64
C GLY A 264 14.12 -40.32 30.87
N GLY A 265 14.59 -39.18 31.41
CA GLY A 265 15.65 -38.38 30.83
C GLY A 265 15.40 -36.87 30.89
N TRP A 266 16.40 -36.10 30.48
CA TRP A 266 16.28 -34.68 30.20
C TRP A 266 15.90 -34.49 28.74
N ILE A 267 14.96 -33.58 28.47
CA ILE A 267 14.41 -33.35 27.14
C ILE A 267 14.51 -31.86 26.80
N VAL A 268 15.02 -31.56 25.62
CA VAL A 268 15.11 -30.20 25.04
C VAL A 268 14.51 -30.25 23.64
N ASP A 269 13.65 -29.30 23.31
CA ASP A 269 12.93 -29.25 22.02
C ASP A 269 12.22 -30.57 21.64
N GLY A 270 11.69 -31.28 22.64
CA GLY A 270 11.03 -32.58 22.46
C GLY A 270 11.96 -33.77 22.22
N VAL A 271 13.28 -33.59 22.30
CA VAL A 271 14.28 -34.65 22.13
C VAL A 271 14.96 -34.97 23.45
N THR A 272 15.03 -36.25 23.82
CA THR A 272 15.80 -36.70 24.99
C THR A 272 17.29 -36.48 24.74
N VAL A 273 17.92 -35.63 25.54
CA VAL A 273 19.34 -35.25 25.44
C VAL A 273 20.23 -36.00 26.43
N GLU A 274 19.67 -36.51 27.53
CA GLU A 274 20.39 -37.27 28.55
C GLU A 274 19.42 -38.21 29.28
N THR A 275 19.86 -39.41 29.66
CA THR A 275 19.02 -40.41 30.36
C THR A 275 19.37 -40.53 31.85
N GLY A 276 20.55 -40.06 32.27
CA GLY A 276 20.92 -39.95 33.66
C GLY A 276 20.23 -38.78 34.38
N ALA A 277 20.02 -38.90 35.69
CA ALA A 277 19.37 -37.86 36.52
C ALA A 277 20.17 -36.54 36.63
N SER A 278 21.32 -36.44 35.97
CA SER A 278 22.15 -35.23 35.88
C SER A 278 22.45 -34.95 34.41
N TYR A 279 22.24 -33.70 33.98
CA TYR A 279 22.51 -33.23 32.62
C TYR A 279 23.37 -31.99 32.66
N THR A 280 24.53 -32.05 32.00
CA THR A 280 25.46 -30.93 31.90
C THR A 280 25.57 -30.45 30.46
N PHE A 281 25.38 -29.16 30.24
CA PHE A 281 25.49 -28.54 28.93
C PHE A 281 26.05 -27.13 29.02
N LYS A 282 26.51 -26.59 27.89
CA LYS A 282 26.89 -25.18 27.80
C LYS A 282 25.70 -24.35 27.40
N VAL A 283 25.37 -23.35 28.20
CA VAL A 283 24.32 -22.38 27.89
C VAL A 283 24.74 -21.57 26.66
N GLN A 284 23.88 -21.47 25.64
CA GLN A 284 24.14 -20.70 24.42
C GLN A 284 23.04 -19.67 24.16
N ASP A 285 21.79 -20.13 24.24
CA ASP A 285 20.58 -19.33 24.02
C ASP A 285 19.52 -19.69 25.05
N ASP A 286 18.41 -18.95 25.02
CA ASP A 286 17.23 -19.27 25.83
C ASP A 286 16.76 -20.70 25.50
N VAL A 287 16.54 -21.50 26.53
CA VAL A 287 16.23 -22.92 26.36
C VAL A 287 15.22 -23.39 27.40
N GLU A 288 14.23 -24.17 26.96
CA GLU A 288 13.33 -24.91 27.83
C GLU A 288 13.87 -26.35 27.98
N VAL A 289 14.11 -26.76 29.23
CA VAL A 289 14.61 -28.09 29.59
C VAL A 289 13.60 -28.79 30.48
N TYR A 290 13.32 -30.06 30.20
CA TYR A 290 12.31 -30.83 30.91
C TYR A 290 12.93 -32.06 31.55
N ALA A 291 12.69 -32.24 32.84
CA ALA A 291 12.95 -33.49 33.55
C ALA A 291 11.77 -34.44 33.35
N ASP A 292 11.97 -35.52 32.61
CA ASP A 292 10.98 -36.56 32.41
C ASP A 292 10.96 -37.50 33.63
N ILE A 293 10.05 -37.24 34.57
CA ILE A 293 9.84 -38.06 35.76
C ILE A 293 8.49 -38.77 35.60
N LYS A 294 8.52 -40.10 35.48
CA LYS A 294 7.34 -40.93 35.24
C LYS A 294 6.96 -41.67 36.51
N ASP A 295 5.68 -41.61 36.87
CA ASP A 295 5.13 -42.55 37.85
C ASP A 295 5.05 -43.92 37.16
N VAL A 296 5.77 -44.91 37.70
CA VAL A 296 5.83 -46.26 37.13
C VAL A 296 4.46 -46.95 37.08
N ASN A 297 3.45 -46.41 37.76
CA ASN A 297 2.09 -46.93 37.78
C ASN A 297 1.12 -46.11 36.89
N SER A 298 1.54 -44.98 36.30
CA SER A 298 0.62 -44.02 35.65
C SER A 298 0.01 -44.48 34.33
N THR A 299 0.66 -45.37 33.57
CA THR A 299 0.22 -45.75 32.21
C THR A 299 -1.08 -46.54 32.18
N ASP A 300 -1.49 -47.11 33.32
CA ASP A 300 -2.74 -47.86 33.44
C ASP A 300 -3.98 -46.95 33.51
N TYR A 301 -3.79 -45.65 33.77
CA TYR A 301 -4.89 -44.74 34.11
C TYR A 301 -5.29 -43.75 33.00
N PHE A 302 -4.41 -43.45 32.04
CA PHE A 302 -4.59 -42.31 31.12
C PHE A 302 -4.65 -42.67 29.63
N ILE A 303 -5.33 -41.80 28.87
CA ILE A 303 -5.31 -41.71 27.41
C ILE A 303 -4.52 -40.46 27.04
N TYR A 304 -3.61 -40.60 26.08
CA TYR A 304 -2.73 -39.54 25.59
C TYR A 304 -3.03 -39.30 24.11
N ASP A 305 -3.20 -38.03 23.74
CA ASP A 305 -3.39 -37.61 22.34
C ASP A 305 -2.61 -36.31 22.10
N ALA A 306 -1.51 -36.41 21.33
CA ALA A 306 -0.52 -35.35 21.16
C ALA A 306 -0.05 -34.78 22.52
N ASP A 307 -0.37 -33.52 22.81
CA ASP A 307 0.00 -32.82 24.05
C ASP A 307 -1.13 -32.82 25.11
N THR A 308 -2.20 -33.58 24.86
CA THR A 308 -3.39 -33.63 25.72
C THR A 308 -3.49 -34.93 26.52
N LEU A 309 -3.94 -34.80 27.78
CA LEU A 309 -4.15 -35.92 28.70
C LEU A 309 -5.62 -36.04 29.12
N SER A 310 -6.13 -37.28 29.10
CA SER A 310 -7.45 -37.67 29.61
C SER A 310 -7.39 -38.94 30.47
N ALA A 311 -8.39 -39.15 31.31
CA ALA A 311 -8.63 -40.40 32.02
C ALA A 311 -9.12 -41.51 31.08
N LYS A 312 -8.69 -42.75 31.32
CA LYS A 312 -9.33 -43.93 30.71
C LYS A 312 -10.76 -44.10 31.26
N PRO A 313 -11.76 -44.41 30.42
CA PRO A 313 -13.16 -44.52 30.82
C PRO A 313 -13.45 -45.53 31.95
N ASP A 314 -12.63 -46.58 32.08
CA ASP A 314 -12.87 -47.71 33.02
C ASP A 314 -11.71 -47.94 34.01
N ALA A 315 -10.82 -46.96 34.17
CA ALA A 315 -9.70 -47.08 35.10
C ALA A 315 -10.16 -46.93 36.56
N ALA A 316 -9.78 -47.88 37.42
CA ALA A 316 -9.97 -47.76 38.86
C ALA A 316 -8.95 -46.77 39.44
N PHE A 317 -9.28 -45.47 39.40
CA PHE A 317 -8.36 -44.42 39.83
C PHE A 317 -8.01 -44.51 41.32
N PRO A 318 -6.72 -44.33 41.68
CA PRO A 318 -6.35 -44.11 43.07
C PRO A 318 -6.97 -42.79 43.56
N GLN A 319 -7.20 -42.70 44.88
CA GLN A 319 -7.72 -41.48 45.50
C GLN A 319 -6.77 -40.27 45.30
N LYS A 320 -5.47 -40.51 45.19
CA LYS A 320 -4.47 -39.49 44.84
C LYS A 320 -3.86 -39.83 43.50
N ILE A 321 -3.86 -38.86 42.59
CA ILE A 321 -3.30 -38.98 41.26
C ILE A 321 -2.19 -37.94 41.09
N ILE A 322 -1.07 -38.38 40.52
CA ILE A 322 0.03 -37.53 40.07
C ILE A 322 0.09 -37.67 38.56
N LEU A 323 -0.14 -36.58 37.83
CA LEU A 323 -0.12 -36.61 36.38
C LEU A 323 1.34 -36.61 35.88
N PRO A 324 1.66 -37.41 34.85
CA PRO A 324 2.99 -37.43 34.27
C PRO A 324 3.26 -36.14 33.47
N SER A 325 4.51 -35.67 33.50
CA SER A 325 4.97 -34.50 32.74
C SER A 325 5.02 -34.75 31.22
N SER A 326 5.22 -36.01 30.82
CA SER A 326 5.29 -36.44 29.42
C SER A 326 4.75 -37.86 29.23
N TYR A 327 4.37 -38.19 28.00
CA TYR A 327 4.11 -39.56 27.57
C TYR A 327 4.68 -39.78 26.17
N ASP A 328 5.42 -40.89 26.00
CA ASP A 328 6.09 -41.24 24.74
C ASP A 328 6.94 -40.10 24.13
N GLY A 329 7.61 -39.33 25.00
CA GLY A 329 8.45 -38.19 24.61
C GLY A 329 7.67 -36.92 24.28
N ILE A 330 6.34 -36.92 24.34
CA ILE A 330 5.50 -35.73 24.10
C ILE A 330 5.08 -35.12 25.43
N TYR A 331 5.24 -33.80 25.57
CA TYR A 331 4.84 -33.08 26.77
C TYR A 331 3.34 -33.00 26.92
N ILE A 332 2.88 -33.24 28.14
CA ILE A 332 1.51 -32.94 28.50
C ILE A 332 1.43 -31.47 28.88
N THR A 333 1.06 -30.65 27.90
CA THR A 333 0.85 -29.20 28.08
C THR A 333 -0.60 -28.88 28.43
N LYS A 334 -1.52 -29.84 28.20
CA LYS A 334 -2.94 -29.62 28.31
C LYS A 334 -3.69 -30.79 28.93
N ILE A 335 -4.66 -30.47 29.78
CA ILE A 335 -5.71 -31.41 30.17
C ILE A 335 -6.87 -31.25 29.20
N ALA A 336 -7.33 -32.34 28.60
CA ALA A 336 -8.41 -32.29 27.62
C ALA A 336 -9.72 -31.77 28.25
N SER A 337 -10.58 -31.18 27.41
CA SER A 337 -11.94 -30.82 27.80
C SER A 337 -12.69 -32.06 28.27
N GLY A 338 -13.21 -32.05 29.49
CA GLY A 338 -13.84 -33.23 30.10
C GLY A 338 -12.88 -34.40 30.39
N GLY A 339 -11.56 -34.20 30.36
CA GLY A 339 -10.57 -35.28 30.45
C GLY A 339 -10.70 -36.17 31.68
N PHE A 340 -11.16 -35.65 32.81
CA PHE A 340 -11.40 -36.37 34.07
C PHE A 340 -12.88 -36.35 34.47
N LYS A 341 -13.79 -36.15 33.53
CA LYS A 341 -15.21 -36.01 33.83
C LYS A 341 -15.76 -37.28 34.52
N ASN A 342 -16.56 -37.08 35.56
CA ASN A 342 -17.23 -38.11 36.36
C ASN A 342 -16.30 -39.11 37.08
N GLN A 343 -15.03 -38.77 37.29
CA GLN A 343 -14.13 -39.60 38.07
C GLN A 343 -14.36 -39.37 39.58
N THR A 344 -15.39 -40.04 40.12
CA THR A 344 -15.93 -39.76 41.46
C THR A 344 -15.04 -40.17 42.62
N GLU A 345 -14.05 -41.03 42.39
CA GLU A 345 -13.16 -41.57 43.44
C GLU A 345 -11.91 -40.72 43.69
N ILE A 346 -11.60 -39.77 42.80
CA ILE A 346 -10.42 -38.91 42.91
C ILE A 346 -10.62 -37.93 44.06
N VAL A 347 -9.65 -37.90 44.98
CA VAL A 347 -9.59 -37.00 46.14
C VAL A 347 -8.55 -35.90 45.93
N GLN A 348 -7.44 -36.19 45.23
CA GLN A 348 -6.35 -35.23 44.98
C GLN A 348 -5.75 -35.44 43.59
N VAL A 349 -5.48 -34.34 42.89
CA VAL A 349 -4.73 -34.31 41.62
C VAL A 349 -3.51 -33.41 41.78
N VAL A 350 -2.34 -33.94 41.44
CA VAL A 350 -1.09 -33.18 41.33
C VAL A 350 -0.76 -33.02 39.85
N LEU A 351 -0.66 -31.77 39.39
CA LEU A 351 -0.32 -31.46 38.00
C LEU A 351 1.20 -31.32 37.84
N PRO A 352 1.78 -31.79 36.72
CA PRO A 352 3.13 -31.43 36.34
C PRO A 352 3.18 -29.95 35.95
N ASP A 353 4.36 -29.35 36.09
CA ASP A 353 4.56 -27.95 35.75
C ASP A 353 4.42 -27.68 34.24
N THR A 354 4.55 -28.75 33.43
CA THR A 354 4.36 -28.75 31.98
C THR A 354 2.94 -28.37 31.55
N VAL A 355 1.92 -28.63 32.39
CA VAL A 355 0.54 -28.28 32.08
C VAL A 355 0.34 -26.76 32.12
N LYS A 356 0.11 -26.18 30.94
CA LYS A 356 -0.15 -24.77 30.66
C LYS A 356 -1.66 -24.49 30.52
N GLU A 357 -2.48 -25.48 30.14
CA GLU A 357 -3.91 -25.30 29.91
C GLU A 357 -4.77 -26.43 30.52
N ILE A 358 -5.94 -26.09 31.07
CA ILE A 358 -6.96 -27.05 31.53
C ILE A 358 -8.23 -26.83 30.72
N GLY A 359 -8.65 -27.83 29.97
CA GLY A 359 -9.85 -27.79 29.14
C GLY A 359 -11.14 -27.61 29.94
N GLY A 360 -12.16 -27.05 29.29
CA GLY A 360 -13.48 -26.84 29.90
C GLY A 360 -14.05 -28.13 30.50
N SER A 361 -14.64 -28.02 31.70
CA SER A 361 -15.25 -29.16 32.41
C SER A 361 -14.30 -30.35 32.65
N ALA A 362 -12.98 -30.16 32.60
CA ALA A 362 -11.99 -31.24 32.77
C ALA A 362 -12.27 -32.12 33.99
N PHE A 363 -12.65 -31.53 35.13
CA PHE A 363 -12.93 -32.24 36.38
C PHE A 363 -14.42 -32.22 36.79
N ASP A 364 -15.33 -31.98 35.83
CA ASP A 364 -16.78 -31.96 36.08
C ASP A 364 -17.24 -33.32 36.65
N GLY A 365 -18.04 -33.32 37.72
CA GLY A 365 -18.49 -34.54 38.39
C GLY A 365 -17.46 -35.27 39.28
N CYS A 366 -16.25 -34.73 39.48
CA CYS A 366 -15.26 -35.26 40.44
C CYS A 366 -15.61 -34.90 41.90
N ASN A 367 -16.66 -35.50 42.44
CA ASN A 367 -17.30 -35.04 43.68
C ASN A 367 -16.46 -35.17 44.97
N LYS A 368 -15.41 -36.01 44.98
CA LYS A 368 -14.51 -36.19 46.14
C LYS A 368 -13.24 -35.34 46.06
N LEU A 369 -12.99 -34.65 44.95
CA LEU A 369 -11.79 -33.87 44.72
C LEU A 369 -11.74 -32.69 45.69
N GLN A 370 -10.75 -32.67 46.57
CA GLN A 370 -10.52 -31.54 47.46
C GLN A 370 -10.07 -30.33 46.64
N LYS A 371 -10.48 -29.13 47.04
CA LYS A 371 -10.35 -27.86 46.29
C LYS A 371 -8.93 -27.47 45.82
N SER A 372 -7.88 -28.18 46.24
CA SER A 372 -6.50 -27.90 45.89
C SER A 372 -6.01 -28.85 44.80
N ILE A 373 -5.91 -28.34 43.58
CA ILE A 373 -5.03 -28.90 42.55
C ILE A 373 -3.66 -28.28 42.79
N SER A 374 -2.66 -29.10 43.13
CA SER A 374 -1.29 -28.62 43.40
C SER A 374 -0.38 -28.92 42.22
N LYS A 375 0.48 -27.96 41.85
CA LYS A 375 1.59 -28.23 40.92
C LYS A 375 2.72 -28.98 41.65
N THR A 376 3.58 -29.64 40.89
CA THR A 376 4.64 -30.49 41.47
C THR A 376 5.80 -29.65 42.03
N SER A 377 5.96 -28.42 41.54
CA SER A 377 6.77 -27.41 42.23
C SER A 377 6.11 -27.01 43.55
N GLY A 378 6.70 -27.41 44.68
CA GLY A 378 6.30 -26.92 45.98
C GLY A 378 6.65 -25.44 46.14
N PHE A 379 5.73 -24.56 45.72
CA PHE A 379 5.47 -23.22 46.28
C PHE A 379 4.03 -22.81 46.00
#